data_AF-A0AAN0JHB0-F1
#
_entry.id   AF-A0AAN0JHB0-F1
#
_cell.length_a   1.000
_cell.length_b   1.000
_cell.length_c   1.000
_cell.angle_alpha   90.00
_cell.angle_beta   90.00
_cell.angle_gamma   90.00
#
_symmetry.space_group_name_H-M   'P 1'
#
loop_
_entity.id
_entity.type
_entity.pdbx_description
1 polymer ?
#
loop_
_entity_poly.entity_id
_entity_poly.type
_entity_poly.pdbx_seq_one_letter_code
_entity_poly.pdbx_strand_id
1 'polypeptide(L)'
;MKKLYESLKKQSILAKEKQELSERLLALIKEQELPKQQGPDDKEEQELKSELQETKAILDIYISKQQEQKAVEETLKTDIYLKDKTIADLVQEKSQLSKEMSQLLEEISELKTEKENDFTSKLKEINSNNEKILSRQEEIQTKSQDLMTILTDSDRIISELFVKTEETEKDFDEQLQKDDRAEKQRQLQENISTALSVQQESMKEGSDLMQELSENNDLLENVIESSKYLQKKHTTCTYAGLVYYEEHGVENLVTFTAVRKLDALLEFIKKKHPQAKLGPHVYFRIASPDGFVELDFNAPQDEPFTGWSIEPHTTPCRLYQRDIYNFGDKDYSLPPSCLVSVYGSPDAVPTLLYSVPLVGVADPVTLHIHVSRRNTPIAVGAASAGSSTQSVKRERGFDIKTAKQKIKQVMIENHSDFADILESSLKEIANKLFEAKIVTQQVQRSPTYDAIAYSFLAIMNLFDSKSDLEKHCVKYLEALSSVGGQVEFAANLLREKWTAALEGTLQFEQSVKRVDDNI
;
A
#
# COMPACT_ATOMS: atom_id res chain seq x y z
N MET A 1 -16.45 13.19 43.95
CA MET A 1 -16.56 14.65 43.75
C MET A 1 -17.27 15.34 44.91
N LYS A 2 -18.60 15.25 45.04
CA LYS A 2 -19.36 15.98 46.10
C LYS A 2 -18.89 15.74 47.54
N LYS A 3 -18.55 14.48 47.89
CA LYS A 3 -18.01 14.12 49.22
C LYS A 3 -16.60 14.69 49.50
N LEU A 4 -15.78 14.84 48.46
CA LEU A 4 -14.41 15.38 48.57
C LEU A 4 -14.46 16.89 48.82
N TYR A 5 -15.36 17.58 48.11
CA TYR A 5 -15.59 19.02 48.26
C TYR A 5 -16.09 19.39 49.66
N GLU A 6 -17.02 18.61 50.21
CA GLU A 6 -17.50 18.80 51.59
C GLU A 6 -16.41 18.53 52.65
N SER A 7 -15.50 17.59 52.39
CA SER A 7 -14.37 17.30 53.27
C SER A 7 -13.33 18.44 53.27
N LEU A 8 -12.98 18.98 52.09
CA LEU A 8 -12.09 20.15 51.99
C LEU A 8 -12.69 21.37 52.69
N LYS A 9 -13.98 21.63 52.46
CA LYS A 9 -14.68 22.76 53.08
C LYS A 9 -14.65 22.69 54.62
N LYS A 10 -14.80 21.49 55.20
CA LYS A 10 -14.67 21.28 56.65
C LYS A 10 -13.24 21.50 57.16
N GLN A 11 -12.22 21.05 56.43
CA GLN A 11 -10.82 21.28 56.81
C GLN A 11 -10.45 22.77 56.75
N SER A 12 -10.94 23.49 55.73
CA SER A 12 -10.73 24.94 55.58
C SER A 12 -11.32 25.74 56.76
N ILE A 13 -12.50 25.37 57.26
CA ILE A 13 -13.13 25.99 58.44
C ILE A 13 -12.27 25.76 59.69
N LEU A 14 -11.83 24.51 59.90
CA LEU A 14 -11.02 24.14 61.07
C LEU A 14 -9.64 24.82 61.08
N ALA A 15 -9.04 25.03 59.89
CA ALA A 15 -7.80 25.78 59.74
C ALA A 15 -7.98 27.26 60.12
N LYS A 16 -9.11 27.86 59.74
CA LYS A 16 -9.43 29.26 60.03
C LYS A 16 -9.64 29.52 61.53
N GLU A 17 -10.32 28.61 62.22
CA GLU A 17 -10.50 28.68 63.68
C GLU A 17 -9.17 28.56 64.44
N LYS A 18 -8.26 27.67 63.98
CA LYS A 18 -6.91 27.55 64.55
C LYS A 18 -6.08 28.82 64.34
N GLN A 19 -6.21 29.49 63.20
CA GLN A 19 -5.52 30.75 62.94
C GLN A 19 -6.04 31.87 63.86
N GLU A 20 -7.35 31.97 64.07
CA GLU A 20 -7.93 32.97 64.99
C GLU A 20 -7.48 32.74 66.44
N LEU A 21 -7.40 31.47 66.87
CA LEU A 21 -6.84 31.10 68.18
C LEU A 21 -5.36 31.49 68.32
N SER A 22 -4.56 31.26 67.27
CA SER A 22 -3.15 31.67 67.21
C SER A 22 -2.98 33.19 67.34
N GLU A 23 -3.78 33.97 66.62
CA GLU A 23 -3.73 35.43 66.66
C GLU A 23 -4.13 35.99 68.04
N ARG A 24 -5.14 35.38 68.70
CA ARG A 24 -5.52 35.72 70.08
C ARG A 24 -4.42 35.40 71.09
N LEU A 25 -3.71 34.28 70.92
CA LEU A 25 -2.58 33.92 71.78
C LEU A 25 -1.44 34.94 71.63
N LEU A 26 -1.17 35.39 70.41
CA LEU A 26 -0.14 36.40 70.11
C LEU A 26 -0.47 37.77 70.72
N ALA A 27 -1.76 38.13 70.75
CA ALA A 27 -2.23 39.36 71.39
C ALA A 27 -2.04 39.32 72.91
N LEU A 28 -2.36 38.19 73.56
CA LEU A 28 -2.14 37.99 75.00
C LEU A 28 -0.67 38.02 75.38
N ILE A 29 0.22 37.47 74.54
CA ILE A 29 1.67 37.54 74.74
C ILE A 29 2.17 38.99 74.68
N LYS A 30 1.67 39.79 73.73
CA LYS A 30 2.02 41.22 73.61
C LYS A 30 1.51 42.06 74.78
N GLU A 31 0.36 41.72 75.36
CA GLU A 31 -0.16 42.41 76.56
C GLU A 31 0.66 42.13 77.83
N GLN A 32 1.46 41.06 77.88
CA GLN A 32 2.32 40.76 79.03
C GLN A 32 3.65 41.52 79.04
N GLU A 33 4.02 42.24 77.97
CA GLU A 33 5.26 43.01 77.91
C GLU A 33 5.09 44.47 78.48
N LEU A 34 5.33 44.61 79.81
CA LEU A 34 5.76 45.78 80.66
C LEU A 34 4.78 46.42 81.70
N PRO A 35 5.26 46.99 82.85
CA PRO A 35 6.65 47.12 83.35
C PRO A 35 6.95 46.53 84.76
N LYS A 36 8.28 46.33 84.97
CA LYS A 36 9.07 45.88 86.14
C LYS A 36 8.65 46.37 87.54
N GLN A 37 8.71 45.48 88.54
CA GLN A 37 9.22 45.76 89.89
C GLN A 37 9.97 44.55 90.52
N GLN A 38 11.27 44.78 90.80
CA GLN A 38 12.15 44.24 91.85
C GLN A 38 12.46 42.71 92.01
N GLY A 39 13.73 42.36 91.74
CA GLY A 39 14.52 41.34 92.47
C GLY A 39 14.81 40.03 91.69
N PRO A 40 16.08 39.69 91.38
CA PRO A 40 16.41 38.68 90.36
C PRO A 40 16.52 37.26 90.93
N ASP A 41 16.05 36.28 90.16
CA ASP A 41 17.02 35.32 89.61
C ASP A 41 17.14 35.67 88.12
N ASP A 42 18.20 36.39 87.73
CA ASP A 42 18.42 36.90 86.36
C ASP A 42 18.42 35.75 85.32
N LYS A 43 18.58 34.52 85.81
CA LYS A 43 18.51 33.29 85.05
C LYS A 43 17.09 32.94 84.60
N GLU A 44 16.09 33.06 85.47
CA GLU A 44 14.69 32.73 85.15
C GLU A 44 14.09 33.71 84.14
N GLU A 45 14.36 35.02 84.26
CA GLU A 45 13.87 36.02 83.29
C GLU A 45 14.51 35.82 81.89
N GLN A 46 15.78 35.40 81.86
CA GLN A 46 16.51 35.16 80.62
C GLN A 46 16.08 33.84 79.96
N GLU A 47 15.75 32.83 80.76
CA GLU A 47 15.17 31.55 80.33
C GLU A 47 13.75 31.73 79.77
N LEU A 48 12.89 32.49 80.46
CA LEU A 48 11.55 32.87 79.97
C LEU A 48 11.59 33.63 78.64
N LYS A 49 12.55 34.55 78.46
CA LYS A 49 12.74 35.25 77.17
C LYS A 49 13.20 34.31 76.06
N SER A 50 14.05 33.33 76.38
CA SER A 50 14.49 32.31 75.44
C SER A 50 13.34 31.41 75.01
N GLU A 51 12.53 30.91 75.96
CA GLU A 51 11.34 30.10 75.68
C GLU A 51 10.29 30.87 74.88
N LEU A 52 10.10 32.16 75.18
CA LEU A 52 9.19 33.03 74.43
C LEU A 52 9.64 33.22 72.97
N GLN A 53 10.95 33.34 72.75
CA GLN A 53 11.51 33.47 71.42
C GLN A 53 11.39 32.16 70.62
N GLU A 54 11.60 31.01 71.27
CA GLU A 54 11.45 29.69 70.66
C GLU A 54 9.98 29.39 70.30
N THR A 55 9.04 29.69 71.20
CA THR A 55 7.60 29.55 70.93
C THR A 55 7.12 30.47 69.81
N LYS A 56 7.66 31.68 69.71
CA LYS A 56 7.38 32.58 68.58
C LYS A 56 7.89 32.03 67.25
N ALA A 57 9.09 31.46 67.22
CA ALA A 57 9.64 30.83 66.02
C ALA A 57 8.81 29.61 65.58
N ILE A 58 8.34 28.79 66.52
CA ILE A 58 7.44 27.65 66.23
C ILE A 58 6.12 28.15 65.63
N LEU A 59 5.58 29.25 66.15
CA LEU A 59 4.33 29.81 65.66
C LEU A 59 4.45 30.40 64.25
N ASP A 60 5.56 31.08 63.95
CA ASP A 60 5.84 31.60 62.60
C ASP A 60 5.97 30.45 61.58
N ILE A 61 6.60 29.34 61.96
CA ILE A 61 6.66 28.12 61.13
C ILE A 61 5.26 27.55 60.91
N TYR A 62 4.40 27.52 61.95
CA TYR A 62 3.03 27.02 61.83
C TYR A 62 2.19 27.90 60.89
N ILE A 63 2.29 29.22 61.01
CA ILE A 63 1.57 30.17 60.13
C ILE A 63 2.04 30.03 58.69
N SER A 64 3.35 29.92 58.46
CA SER A 64 3.92 29.70 57.13
C SER A 64 3.39 28.41 56.48
N LYS A 65 3.35 27.29 57.22
CA LYS A 65 2.77 26.02 56.73
C LYS A 65 1.28 26.13 56.40
N GLN A 66 0.51 26.92 57.16
CA GLN A 66 -0.91 27.15 56.86
C GLN A 66 -1.11 27.95 55.57
N GLN A 67 -0.26 28.95 55.33
CA GLN A 67 -0.30 29.72 54.08
C GLN A 67 0.04 28.85 52.87
N GLU A 68 1.06 28.00 52.98
CA GLU A 68 1.42 27.02 51.93
C GLU A 68 0.25 26.05 51.67
N GLN A 69 -0.37 25.51 52.72
CA GLN A 69 -1.50 24.60 52.58
C GLN A 69 -2.68 25.25 51.86
N LYS A 70 -2.97 26.52 52.16
CA LYS A 70 -4.04 27.29 51.50
C LYS A 70 -3.74 27.55 50.03
N ALA A 71 -2.49 27.85 49.68
CA ALA A 71 -2.07 28.04 48.30
C ALA A 71 -2.20 26.73 47.48
N VAL A 72 -1.85 25.59 48.09
CA VAL A 72 -2.04 24.26 47.48
C VAL A 72 -3.53 23.97 47.28
N GLU A 73 -4.39 24.29 48.24
CA GLU A 73 -5.84 24.07 48.13
C GLU A 73 -6.47 24.90 47.00
N GLU A 74 -6.09 26.18 46.87
CA GLU A 74 -6.55 27.04 45.77
C GLU A 74 -6.11 26.51 44.40
N THR A 75 -4.85 26.06 44.30
CA THR A 75 -4.31 25.46 43.08
C THR A 75 -5.05 24.18 42.72
N LEU A 76 -5.35 23.32 43.70
CA LEU A 76 -6.09 22.08 43.45
C LEU A 76 -7.52 22.37 42.95
N LYS A 77 -8.15 23.42 43.47
CA LYS A 77 -9.52 23.81 43.12
C LYS A 77 -9.62 24.30 41.66
N THR A 78 -8.65 25.10 41.21
CA THR A 78 -8.61 25.54 39.80
C THR A 78 -8.34 24.36 38.87
N ASP A 79 -7.45 23.46 39.26
CA ASP A 79 -7.10 22.28 38.47
C ASP A 79 -8.28 21.32 38.30
N ILE A 80 -9.06 21.10 39.37
CA ILE A 80 -10.32 20.32 39.31
C ILE A 80 -11.32 20.99 38.37
N TYR A 81 -11.49 22.32 38.48
CA TYR A 81 -12.43 23.05 37.62
C TYR A 81 -12.07 22.94 36.13
N LEU A 82 -10.79 23.08 35.78
CA LEU A 82 -10.31 22.91 34.41
C LEU A 82 -10.52 21.48 33.89
N LYS A 83 -10.28 20.47 34.73
CA LYS A 83 -10.50 19.06 34.38
C LYS A 83 -11.98 18.76 34.16
N ASP A 84 -12.87 19.27 35.00
CA ASP A 84 -14.32 19.11 34.84
C ASP A 84 -14.82 19.73 33.54
N LYS A 85 -14.32 20.92 33.19
CA LYS A 85 -14.64 21.57 31.91
C LYS A 85 -14.18 20.71 30.72
N THR A 86 -12.95 20.21 30.77
CA THR A 86 -12.40 19.33 29.73
C THR A 86 -13.22 18.05 29.59
N ILE A 87 -13.64 17.45 30.70
CA ILE A 87 -14.52 16.27 30.68
C ILE A 87 -15.86 16.59 30.03
N ALA A 88 -16.46 17.75 30.33
CA ALA A 88 -17.72 18.16 29.73
C ALA A 88 -17.61 18.30 28.20
N ASP A 89 -16.54 18.94 27.73
CA ASP A 89 -16.25 19.11 26.30
C ASP A 89 -16.08 17.74 25.60
N LEU A 90 -15.31 16.83 26.20
CA LEU A 90 -15.13 15.46 25.67
C LEU A 90 -16.42 14.63 25.65
N VAL A 91 -17.29 14.79 26.66
CA VAL A 91 -18.59 14.11 26.69
C VAL A 91 -19.51 14.62 25.57
N GLN A 92 -19.48 15.92 25.30
CA GLN A 92 -20.23 16.51 24.20
C GLN A 92 -19.71 16.01 22.84
N GLU A 93 -18.40 15.99 22.63
CA GLU A 93 -17.78 15.48 21.42
C GLU A 93 -18.12 14.00 21.18
N LYS A 94 -18.02 13.17 22.23
CA LYS A 94 -18.42 11.74 22.16
C LYS A 94 -19.89 11.59 21.78
N SER A 95 -20.77 12.43 22.31
CA SER A 95 -22.19 12.40 21.96
C SER A 95 -22.43 12.77 20.49
N GLN A 96 -21.63 13.69 19.94
CA GLN A 96 -21.74 14.09 18.54
C GLN A 96 -21.26 12.98 17.60
N LEU A 97 -20.07 12.41 17.87
CA LEU A 97 -19.53 11.27 17.11
C LEU A 97 -20.48 10.07 17.13
N SER A 98 -21.13 9.81 18.27
CA SER A 98 -22.11 8.72 18.37
C SER A 98 -23.32 8.93 17.46
N LYS A 99 -23.74 10.17 17.20
CA LYS A 99 -24.86 10.45 16.28
C LYS A 99 -24.43 10.26 14.83
N GLU A 100 -23.24 10.75 14.48
CA GLU A 100 -22.67 10.60 13.14
C GLU A 100 -22.46 9.12 12.79
N MET A 101 -21.99 8.31 13.75
CA MET A 101 -21.84 6.87 13.55
C MET A 101 -23.17 6.17 13.26
N SER A 102 -24.24 6.53 13.96
CA SER A 102 -25.59 5.98 13.69
C SER A 102 -26.10 6.37 12.30
N GLN A 103 -25.85 7.61 11.87
CA GLN A 103 -26.29 8.08 10.55
C GLN A 103 -25.56 7.36 9.41
N LEU A 104 -24.24 7.18 9.53
CA LEU A 104 -23.45 6.42 8.55
C LEU A 104 -23.88 4.96 8.45
N LEU A 105 -24.26 4.33 9.58
CA LEU A 105 -24.76 2.96 9.58
C LEU A 105 -26.07 2.82 8.80
N GLU A 106 -26.96 3.81 8.90
CA GLU A 106 -28.21 3.83 8.14
C GLU A 106 -27.94 3.97 6.63
N GLU A 107 -27.08 4.92 6.23
CA GLU A 107 -26.71 5.14 4.82
C GLU A 107 -26.07 3.89 4.18
N ILE A 108 -25.20 3.19 4.93
CA ILE A 108 -24.62 1.92 4.46
C ILE A 108 -25.69 0.86 4.25
N SER A 109 -26.70 0.80 5.12
CA SER A 109 -27.79 -0.16 5.01
C SER A 109 -28.66 0.10 3.77
N GLU A 110 -28.99 1.36 3.50
CA GLU A 110 -29.76 1.77 2.33
C GLU A 110 -29.01 1.43 1.03
N LEU A 111 -27.73 1.84 0.92
CA LEU A 111 -26.90 1.56 -0.25
C LEU A 111 -26.71 0.06 -0.51
N LYS A 112 -26.64 -0.75 0.55
CA LYS A 112 -26.54 -2.20 0.43
C LYS A 112 -27.83 -2.77 -0.20
N THR A 113 -28.99 -2.36 0.30
CA THR A 113 -30.28 -2.84 -0.24
C THR A 113 -30.50 -2.42 -1.69
N GLU A 114 -30.10 -1.21 -2.07
CA GLU A 114 -30.21 -0.73 -3.45
C GLU A 114 -29.37 -1.58 -4.41
N LYS A 115 -28.10 -1.87 -4.05
CA LYS A 115 -27.21 -2.70 -4.88
C LYS A 115 -27.68 -4.14 -4.97
N GLU A 116 -28.20 -4.72 -3.87
CA GLU A 116 -28.76 -6.07 -3.88
C GLU A 116 -30.00 -6.17 -4.78
N ASN A 117 -30.85 -5.13 -4.78
CA ASN A 117 -32.02 -5.06 -5.66
C ASN A 117 -31.62 -4.91 -7.14
N ASP A 118 -30.66 -4.06 -7.48
CA ASP A 118 -30.14 -3.91 -8.85
C ASP A 118 -29.55 -5.23 -9.38
N PHE A 119 -28.74 -5.90 -8.56
CA PHE A 119 -28.14 -7.19 -8.93
C PHE A 119 -29.21 -8.28 -9.13
N THR A 120 -30.20 -8.32 -8.24
CA THR A 120 -31.32 -9.28 -8.33
C THR A 120 -32.16 -9.04 -9.58
N SER A 121 -32.40 -7.78 -9.95
CA SER A 121 -33.14 -7.42 -11.17
C SER A 121 -32.40 -7.90 -12.42
N LYS A 122 -31.09 -7.61 -12.51
CA LYS A 122 -30.25 -8.04 -13.64
C LYS A 122 -30.16 -9.56 -13.77
N LEU A 123 -30.08 -10.28 -12.64
CA LEU A 123 -30.11 -11.74 -12.65
C LEU A 123 -31.42 -12.31 -13.19
N LYS A 124 -32.56 -11.72 -12.81
CA LYS A 124 -33.87 -12.14 -13.34
C LYS A 124 -33.97 -11.92 -14.85
N GLU A 125 -33.45 -10.79 -15.34
CA GLU A 125 -33.41 -10.49 -16.77
C GLU A 125 -32.56 -11.50 -17.55
N ILE A 126 -31.36 -11.82 -17.04
CA ILE A 126 -30.48 -12.83 -17.64
C ILE A 126 -31.17 -14.21 -17.67
N ASN A 127 -31.79 -14.63 -16.58
CA ASN A 127 -32.48 -15.92 -16.53
C ASN A 127 -33.65 -15.98 -17.53
N SER A 128 -34.45 -14.91 -17.62
CA SER A 128 -35.53 -14.81 -18.61
C SER A 128 -35.01 -14.90 -20.04
N ASN A 129 -33.88 -14.25 -20.34
CA ASN A 129 -33.25 -14.32 -21.66
C ASN A 129 -32.70 -15.72 -21.95
N ASN A 130 -32.09 -16.39 -20.97
CA ASN A 130 -31.60 -17.76 -21.12
C ASN A 130 -32.72 -18.76 -21.41
N GLU A 131 -33.87 -18.64 -20.73
CA GLU A 131 -35.05 -19.49 -21.01
C GLU A 131 -35.55 -19.30 -22.44
N LYS A 132 -35.60 -18.05 -22.94
CA LYS A 132 -35.97 -17.77 -24.33
C LYS A 132 -34.98 -18.37 -25.34
N ILE A 133 -33.69 -18.32 -25.04
CA ILE A 133 -32.65 -18.93 -25.88
C ILE A 133 -32.84 -20.44 -25.93
N LEU A 134 -33.06 -21.08 -24.77
CA LEU A 134 -33.26 -22.54 -24.70
C LEU A 134 -34.47 -22.97 -25.54
N SER A 135 -35.60 -22.28 -25.39
CA SER A 135 -36.81 -22.55 -26.16
C SER A 135 -36.60 -22.39 -27.67
N ARG A 136 -35.85 -21.36 -28.09
CA ARG A 136 -35.51 -21.15 -29.51
C ARG A 136 -34.53 -22.20 -30.03
N GLN A 137 -33.60 -22.67 -29.20
CA GLN A 137 -32.66 -23.72 -29.60
C GLN A 137 -33.39 -25.04 -29.90
N GLU A 138 -34.40 -25.38 -29.11
CA GLU A 138 -35.29 -26.53 -29.37
C GLU A 138 -36.07 -26.35 -30.69
N GLU A 139 -36.55 -25.13 -30.96
CA GLU A 139 -37.23 -24.81 -32.22
C GLU A 139 -36.29 -24.95 -33.44
N ILE A 140 -35.05 -24.44 -33.34
CA ILE A 140 -34.02 -24.57 -34.38
C ILE A 140 -33.68 -26.05 -34.63
N GLN A 141 -33.54 -26.86 -33.58
CA GLN A 141 -33.29 -28.29 -33.73
C GLN A 141 -34.43 -28.99 -34.48
N THR A 142 -35.67 -28.64 -34.15
CA THR A 142 -36.85 -29.20 -34.81
C THR A 142 -36.86 -28.82 -36.29
N LYS A 143 -36.70 -27.53 -36.60
CA LYS A 143 -36.65 -27.04 -38.00
C LYS A 143 -35.49 -27.65 -38.80
N SER A 144 -34.33 -27.85 -38.18
CA SER A 144 -33.19 -28.53 -38.83
C SER A 144 -33.52 -29.99 -39.18
N GLN A 145 -34.29 -30.67 -38.33
CA GLN A 145 -34.72 -32.04 -38.59
C GLN A 145 -35.74 -32.11 -39.74
N ASP A 146 -36.65 -31.14 -39.81
CA ASP A 146 -37.62 -31.02 -40.90
C ASP A 146 -36.91 -30.76 -42.25
N LEU A 147 -35.92 -29.86 -42.27
CA LEU A 147 -35.08 -29.61 -43.46
C LEU A 147 -34.35 -30.87 -43.94
N MET A 148 -33.77 -31.64 -43.03
CA MET A 148 -33.12 -32.90 -43.37
C MET A 148 -34.11 -33.88 -44.00
N THR A 149 -35.35 -33.90 -43.52
CA THR A 149 -36.42 -34.75 -44.07
C THR A 149 -36.80 -34.31 -45.49
N ILE A 150 -37.01 -33.00 -45.71
CA ILE A 150 -37.31 -32.44 -47.03
C ILE A 150 -36.19 -32.73 -48.03
N LEU A 151 -34.92 -32.58 -47.63
CA LEU A 151 -33.77 -32.89 -48.49
C LEU A 151 -33.75 -34.37 -48.87
N THR A 152 -33.99 -35.27 -47.91
CA THR A 152 -34.04 -36.71 -48.21
C THR A 152 -35.20 -37.09 -49.12
N ASP A 153 -36.37 -36.44 -48.97
CA ASP A 153 -37.52 -36.67 -49.85
C ASP A 153 -37.27 -36.13 -51.25
N SER A 154 -36.64 -34.96 -51.38
CA SER A 154 -36.25 -34.38 -52.66
C SER A 154 -35.26 -35.29 -53.40
N ASP A 155 -34.21 -35.78 -52.72
CA ASP A 155 -33.24 -36.71 -53.30
C ASP A 155 -33.90 -38.02 -53.75
N ARG A 156 -34.88 -38.52 -52.99
CA ARG A 156 -35.68 -39.70 -53.36
C ARG A 156 -36.50 -39.44 -54.63
N ILE A 157 -37.20 -38.31 -54.70
CA ILE A 157 -38.02 -37.93 -55.86
C ILE A 157 -37.15 -37.77 -57.12
N ILE A 158 -36.01 -37.10 -57.01
CA ILE A 158 -35.05 -36.92 -58.10
C ILE A 158 -34.55 -38.29 -58.60
N SER A 159 -34.22 -39.19 -57.68
CA SER A 159 -33.78 -40.55 -58.02
C SER A 159 -34.87 -41.35 -58.74
N GLU A 160 -36.12 -41.29 -58.27
CA GLU A 160 -37.27 -41.95 -58.93
C GLU A 160 -37.56 -41.38 -60.33
N LEU A 161 -37.44 -40.07 -60.50
CA LEU A 161 -37.60 -39.42 -61.80
C LEU A 161 -36.48 -39.80 -62.77
N PHE A 162 -35.24 -39.92 -62.30
CA PHE A 162 -34.10 -40.33 -63.11
C PHE A 162 -34.30 -41.75 -63.66
N VAL A 163 -34.71 -42.70 -62.81
CA VAL A 163 -35.02 -44.08 -63.21
C VAL A 163 -36.15 -44.11 -64.24
N LYS A 164 -37.27 -43.39 -64.01
CA LYS A 164 -38.37 -43.30 -64.98
C LYS A 164 -37.93 -42.69 -66.32
N THR A 165 -36.98 -41.76 -66.30
CA THR A 165 -36.45 -41.13 -67.51
C THR A 165 -35.57 -42.11 -68.30
N GLU A 166 -34.69 -42.86 -67.63
CA GLU A 166 -33.91 -43.93 -68.28
C GLU A 166 -34.79 -45.06 -68.84
N GLU A 167 -35.86 -45.44 -68.12
CA GLU A 167 -36.83 -46.44 -68.60
C GLU A 167 -37.55 -45.95 -69.85
N THR A 168 -37.99 -44.69 -69.87
CA THR A 168 -38.67 -44.09 -71.04
C THR A 168 -37.73 -43.85 -72.23
N GLU A 169 -36.44 -43.56 -72.01
CA GLU A 169 -35.42 -43.48 -73.06
C GLU A 169 -35.09 -44.85 -73.68
N LYS A 170 -34.95 -45.91 -72.87
CA LYS A 170 -34.78 -47.29 -73.40
C LYS A 170 -35.96 -47.74 -74.24
N ASP A 171 -37.17 -47.38 -73.81
CA ASP A 171 -38.42 -47.68 -74.53
C ASP A 171 -38.57 -46.86 -75.83
N PHE A 172 -37.84 -45.75 -75.97
CA PHE A 172 -37.80 -44.90 -77.16
C PHE A 172 -36.89 -45.49 -78.25
N ASP A 173 -35.81 -46.20 -77.87
CA ASP A 173 -34.89 -46.85 -78.80
C ASP A 173 -35.45 -48.18 -79.37
N GLU A 174 -36.41 -48.83 -78.69
CA GLU A 174 -36.93 -50.15 -79.10
C GLU A 174 -38.16 -50.13 -80.04
N GLN A 175 -38.92 -49.03 -80.18
CA GLN A 175 -40.12 -49.00 -81.05
C GLN A 175 -40.34 -47.68 -81.81
N LEU A 176 -40.10 -47.71 -83.13
CA LEU A 176 -40.42 -46.62 -84.06
C LEU A 176 -41.86 -46.76 -84.61
N GLN A 177 -42.85 -46.15 -83.97
CA GLN A 177 -44.12 -45.75 -84.60
C GLN A 177 -44.48 -44.30 -84.26
N LYS A 178 -44.99 -43.55 -85.25
CA LYS A 178 -45.09 -42.07 -85.20
C LYS A 178 -46.21 -41.52 -84.31
N ASP A 179 -47.24 -42.31 -83.97
CA ASP A 179 -48.40 -41.81 -83.21
C ASP A 179 -48.15 -41.76 -81.69
N ASP A 180 -47.33 -42.64 -81.11
CA ASP A 180 -47.00 -42.60 -79.66
C ASP A 180 -45.96 -41.53 -79.29
N ARG A 181 -45.28 -40.94 -80.28
CA ARG A 181 -44.19 -39.97 -80.03
C ARG A 181 -44.70 -38.67 -79.41
N ALA A 182 -45.87 -38.20 -79.84
CA ALA A 182 -46.44 -36.95 -79.33
C ALA A 182 -46.97 -37.10 -77.90
N GLU A 183 -47.54 -38.25 -77.57
CA GLU A 183 -48.02 -38.60 -76.22
C GLU A 183 -46.85 -38.72 -75.25
N LYS A 184 -45.82 -39.52 -75.58
CA LYS A 184 -44.61 -39.69 -74.75
C LYS A 184 -43.85 -38.37 -74.58
N GLN A 185 -43.80 -37.51 -75.62
CA GLN A 185 -43.14 -36.20 -75.52
C GLN A 185 -43.92 -35.20 -74.67
N ARG A 186 -45.26 -35.24 -74.68
CA ARG A 186 -46.09 -34.48 -73.73
C ARG A 186 -45.87 -34.96 -72.30
N GLN A 187 -45.80 -36.27 -72.09
CA GLN A 187 -45.60 -36.86 -70.77
C GLN A 187 -44.20 -36.53 -70.19
N LEU A 188 -43.16 -36.55 -71.02
CA LEU A 188 -41.82 -36.09 -70.63
C LEU A 188 -41.82 -34.60 -70.28
N GLN A 189 -42.50 -33.76 -71.08
CA GLN A 189 -42.58 -32.32 -70.85
C GLN A 189 -43.39 -31.98 -69.58
N GLU A 190 -44.44 -32.73 -69.28
CA GLU A 190 -45.21 -32.63 -68.04
C GLU A 190 -44.36 -33.06 -66.84
N ASN A 191 -43.64 -34.18 -66.91
CA ASN A 191 -42.74 -34.63 -65.86
C ASN A 191 -41.63 -33.61 -65.55
N ILE A 192 -41.04 -33.00 -66.58
CA ILE A 192 -40.03 -31.93 -66.43
C ILE A 192 -40.66 -30.68 -65.79
N SER A 193 -41.87 -30.31 -66.21
CA SER A 193 -42.60 -29.17 -65.63
C SER A 193 -42.93 -29.38 -64.16
N THR A 194 -43.37 -30.58 -63.78
CA THR A 194 -43.64 -30.94 -62.39
C THR A 194 -42.37 -30.96 -61.55
N ALA A 195 -41.27 -31.53 -62.07
CA ALA A 195 -39.98 -31.54 -61.38
C ALA A 195 -39.45 -30.12 -61.11
N LEU A 196 -39.56 -29.22 -62.10
CA LEU A 196 -39.17 -27.82 -61.95
C LEU A 196 -40.03 -27.08 -60.92
N SER A 197 -41.33 -27.36 -60.87
CA SER A 197 -42.24 -26.75 -59.88
C SER A 197 -41.89 -27.19 -58.46
N VAL A 198 -41.64 -28.49 -58.25
CA VAL A 198 -41.25 -29.04 -56.94
C VAL A 198 -39.90 -28.47 -56.49
N GLN A 199 -38.95 -28.32 -57.42
CA GLN A 199 -37.64 -27.72 -57.12
C GLN A 199 -37.76 -26.23 -56.73
N GLN A 200 -38.63 -25.47 -57.39
CA GLN A 200 -38.86 -24.05 -57.06
C GLN A 200 -39.50 -23.87 -55.69
N GLU A 201 -40.45 -24.73 -55.32
CA GLU A 201 -41.13 -24.67 -54.02
C GLU A 201 -40.16 -25.03 -52.88
N SER A 202 -39.35 -26.08 -53.05
CA SER A 202 -38.29 -26.45 -52.11
C SER A 202 -37.21 -25.36 -51.94
N MET A 203 -36.80 -24.69 -53.03
CA MET A 203 -35.86 -23.57 -52.95
C MET A 203 -36.43 -22.37 -52.19
N LYS A 204 -37.73 -22.12 -52.30
CA LYS A 204 -38.41 -21.03 -51.59
C LYS A 204 -38.50 -21.33 -50.09
N GLU A 205 -38.93 -22.53 -49.71
CA GLU A 205 -38.95 -22.96 -48.31
C GLU A 205 -37.55 -22.94 -47.68
N GLY A 206 -36.52 -23.37 -48.41
CA GLY A 206 -35.13 -23.27 -47.96
C GLY A 206 -34.63 -21.83 -47.78
N SER A 207 -35.08 -20.90 -48.63
CA SER A 207 -34.74 -19.48 -48.54
C SER A 207 -35.38 -18.82 -47.31
N ASP A 208 -36.66 -19.10 -47.05
CA ASP A 208 -37.38 -18.52 -45.90
C ASP A 208 -36.75 -19.00 -44.57
N LEU A 209 -36.34 -20.27 -44.50
CA LEU A 209 -35.65 -20.83 -43.33
C LEU A 209 -34.23 -20.28 -43.13
N MET A 210 -33.49 -20.00 -44.21
CA MET A 210 -32.17 -19.35 -44.14
C MET A 210 -32.25 -17.92 -43.59
N GLN A 211 -33.32 -17.19 -43.91
CA GLN A 211 -33.54 -15.85 -43.39
C GLN A 211 -33.84 -15.86 -41.88
N GLU A 212 -34.69 -16.78 -41.41
CA GLU A 212 -34.97 -16.93 -39.97
C GLU A 212 -33.73 -17.37 -39.16
N LEU A 213 -32.81 -18.15 -39.75
CA LEU A 213 -31.55 -18.53 -39.10
C LEU A 213 -30.59 -17.33 -38.96
N SER A 214 -30.59 -16.41 -39.92
CA SER A 214 -29.78 -15.18 -39.87
C SER A 214 -30.20 -14.26 -38.71
N GLU A 215 -31.50 -14.05 -38.50
CA GLU A 215 -32.00 -13.18 -37.42
C GLU A 215 -31.67 -13.72 -36.02
N ASN A 216 -31.53 -15.04 -35.88
CA ASN A 216 -31.14 -15.66 -34.61
C ASN A 216 -29.64 -15.50 -34.30
N ASN A 217 -28.79 -15.37 -35.32
CA ASN A 217 -27.34 -15.18 -35.13
C ASN A 217 -27.03 -13.79 -34.54
N ASP A 218 -27.75 -12.75 -34.97
CA ASP A 218 -27.60 -11.38 -34.46
C ASP A 218 -27.95 -11.27 -32.96
N LEU A 219 -28.93 -12.04 -32.48
CA LEU A 219 -29.27 -12.09 -31.05
C LEU A 219 -28.18 -12.77 -30.22
N LEU A 220 -27.53 -13.79 -30.77
CA LEU A 220 -26.45 -14.53 -30.12
C LEU A 220 -25.21 -13.64 -29.96
N GLU A 221 -24.91 -12.81 -30.97
CA GLU A 221 -23.83 -11.83 -30.93
C GLU A 221 -24.04 -10.76 -29.84
N ASN A 222 -25.27 -10.25 -29.69
CA ASN A 222 -25.65 -9.30 -28.64
C ASN A 222 -25.49 -9.88 -27.21
N VAL A 223 -25.80 -11.17 -27.02
CA VAL A 223 -25.62 -11.87 -25.74
C VAL A 223 -24.14 -12.12 -25.45
N ILE A 224 -23.36 -12.51 -26.45
CA ILE A 224 -21.90 -12.65 -26.34
C ILE A 224 -21.27 -11.32 -25.94
N GLU A 225 -21.67 -10.21 -26.57
CA GLU A 225 -21.15 -8.88 -26.22
C GLU A 225 -21.50 -8.51 -24.78
N SER A 226 -22.74 -8.73 -24.35
CA SER A 226 -23.18 -8.53 -22.95
C SER A 226 -22.39 -9.40 -21.95
N SER A 227 -22.05 -10.63 -22.32
CA SER A 227 -21.26 -11.55 -21.48
C SER A 227 -19.78 -11.12 -21.37
N LYS A 228 -19.19 -10.56 -22.45
CA LYS A 228 -17.82 -10.01 -22.44
C LYS A 228 -17.69 -8.84 -21.46
N TYR A 229 -18.73 -8.00 -21.33
CA TYR A 229 -18.77 -6.93 -20.33
C TYR A 229 -18.77 -7.47 -18.88
N LEU A 230 -19.40 -8.61 -18.61
CA LEU A 230 -19.38 -9.27 -17.29
C LEU A 230 -18.06 -10.01 -17.02
N GLN A 231 -17.48 -10.64 -18.05
CA GLN A 231 -16.23 -11.39 -17.95
C GLN A 231 -15.01 -10.48 -17.70
N LYS A 232 -15.04 -9.24 -18.20
CA LYS A 232 -14.04 -8.19 -17.90
C LYS A 232 -13.89 -7.89 -16.40
N LYS A 233 -14.88 -8.27 -15.58
CA LYS A 233 -14.84 -8.13 -14.11
C LYS A 233 -14.10 -9.29 -13.40
N HIS A 234 -13.83 -10.42 -14.08
CA HIS A 234 -13.31 -11.64 -13.44
C HIS A 234 -12.11 -12.35 -14.14
N THR A 235 -11.57 -11.86 -15.26
CA THR A 235 -10.40 -12.52 -15.90
C THR A 235 -9.03 -11.88 -15.54
N THR A 236 -8.16 -12.72 -14.95
CA THR A 236 -6.69 -12.60 -14.81
C THR A 236 -6.13 -11.24 -14.37
N CYS A 237 -6.63 -10.68 -13.27
CA CYS A 237 -5.96 -9.56 -12.62
C CYS A 237 -4.62 -10.01 -12.03
N THR A 238 -3.53 -9.33 -12.41
CA THR A 238 -2.24 -9.45 -11.73
C THR A 238 -2.25 -8.49 -10.55
N TYR A 239 -1.88 -8.98 -9.38
CA TYR A 239 -1.79 -8.23 -8.14
C TYR A 239 -0.32 -8.01 -7.77
N ALA A 240 -0.05 -6.92 -7.07
CA ALA A 240 1.24 -6.63 -6.49
C ALA A 240 1.18 -6.90 -4.98
N GLY A 241 2.04 -7.78 -4.49
CA GLY A 241 2.35 -7.94 -3.07
C GLY A 241 3.57 -7.11 -2.71
N LEU A 242 3.57 -6.47 -1.55
CA LEU A 242 4.67 -5.66 -1.04
C LEU A 242 4.88 -5.96 0.44
N VAL A 243 6.14 -6.11 0.83
CA VAL A 243 6.55 -6.15 2.23
C VAL A 243 7.16 -4.80 2.60
N TYR A 244 6.85 -4.27 3.78
CA TYR A 244 7.58 -3.13 4.36
C TYR A 244 7.80 -3.33 5.85
N TYR A 245 8.83 -2.65 6.36
CA TYR A 245 9.36 -2.84 7.70
C TYR A 245 9.27 -1.56 8.51
N GLU A 246 8.77 -1.65 9.74
CA GLU A 246 8.76 -0.56 10.70
C GLU A 246 9.48 -0.99 11.99
N GLU A 247 10.32 -0.12 12.52
CA GLU A 247 11.02 -0.39 13.77
C GLU A 247 10.12 0.03 14.95
N HIS A 248 9.80 -0.91 15.84
CA HIS A 248 8.96 -0.65 17.01
C HIS A 248 9.66 -1.14 18.28
N GLY A 249 10.35 -0.24 18.99
CA GLY A 249 10.98 -0.59 20.27
C GLY A 249 12.05 -1.67 20.12
N VAL A 250 11.81 -2.90 20.62
CA VAL A 250 12.71 -4.07 20.50
C VAL A 250 12.34 -5.03 19.37
N GLU A 251 11.18 -4.85 18.75
CA GLU A 251 10.66 -5.69 17.68
C GLU A 251 10.77 -4.99 16.33
N ASN A 252 10.87 -5.79 15.26
CA ASN A 252 10.69 -5.29 13.91
C ASN A 252 9.30 -5.73 13.45
N LEU A 253 8.48 -4.75 13.08
CA LEU A 253 7.15 -4.99 12.58
C LEU A 253 7.24 -5.14 11.06
N VAL A 254 6.80 -6.29 10.56
CA VAL A 254 6.80 -6.63 9.15
C VAL A 254 5.36 -6.64 8.67
N THR A 255 5.07 -5.81 7.68
CA THR A 255 3.74 -5.75 7.07
C THR A 255 3.81 -6.26 5.66
N PHE A 256 3.04 -7.31 5.36
CA PHE A 256 2.75 -7.72 3.99
C PHE A 256 1.39 -7.16 3.57
N THR A 257 1.30 -6.64 2.38
CA THR A 257 0.04 -6.15 1.80
C THR A 257 -0.02 -6.49 0.32
N ALA A 258 -1.23 -6.64 -0.21
CA ALA A 258 -1.46 -6.93 -1.61
C ALA A 258 -2.50 -5.97 -2.19
N VAL A 259 -2.24 -5.45 -3.39
CA VAL A 259 -3.08 -4.48 -4.08
C VAL A 259 -3.11 -4.72 -5.59
N ARG A 260 -4.12 -4.17 -6.27
CA ARG A 260 -4.15 -4.14 -7.74
C ARG A 260 -3.29 -3.01 -8.34
N LYS A 261 -3.16 -1.88 -7.64
CA LYS A 261 -2.43 -0.68 -8.10
C LYS A 261 -1.27 -0.37 -7.15
N LEU A 262 -0.04 -0.71 -7.54
CA LEU A 262 1.14 -0.54 -6.70
C LEU A 262 1.44 0.93 -6.38
N ASP A 263 1.30 1.84 -7.35
CA ASP A 263 1.60 3.27 -7.14
C ASP A 263 0.75 3.89 -6.03
N ALA A 264 -0.54 3.55 -5.98
CA ALA A 264 -1.45 4.02 -4.94
C ALA A 264 -1.04 3.50 -3.55
N LEU A 265 -0.52 2.28 -3.47
CA LEU A 265 0.00 1.73 -2.23
C LEU A 265 1.30 2.43 -1.80
N LEU A 266 2.21 2.71 -2.74
CA LEU A 266 3.45 3.42 -2.45
C LEU A 266 3.17 4.83 -1.92
N GLU A 267 2.20 5.55 -2.50
CA GLU A 267 1.75 6.85 -1.98
C GLU A 267 1.13 6.72 -0.58
N PHE A 268 0.29 5.70 -0.35
CA PHE A 268 -0.31 5.42 0.95
C PHE A 268 0.77 5.22 2.02
N ILE A 269 1.76 4.36 1.76
CA ILE A 269 2.85 4.06 2.70
C ILE A 269 3.68 5.32 2.97
N LYS A 270 4.09 6.06 1.94
CA LYS A 270 4.82 7.34 2.10
C LYS A 270 4.07 8.33 3.00
N LYS A 271 2.74 8.38 2.89
CA LYS A 271 1.91 9.31 3.65
C LYS A 271 1.60 8.85 5.07
N LYS A 272 1.32 7.56 5.28
CA LYS A 272 0.82 7.02 6.56
C LYS A 272 1.90 6.34 7.41
N HIS A 273 2.94 5.81 6.76
CA HIS A 273 4.05 5.09 7.36
C HIS A 273 5.39 5.65 6.86
N PRO A 274 5.70 6.94 7.12
CA PRO A 274 6.84 7.63 6.50
C PRO A 274 8.20 7.07 6.91
N GLN A 275 8.27 6.34 8.02
CA GLN A 275 9.50 5.69 8.51
C GLN A 275 9.62 4.24 8.04
N ALA A 276 8.62 3.72 7.31
CA ALA A 276 8.65 2.36 6.81
C ALA A 276 9.74 2.19 5.75
N LYS A 277 10.58 1.17 5.93
CA LYS A 277 11.54 0.73 4.92
C LYS A 277 10.83 -0.22 3.96
N LEU A 278 10.77 0.15 2.69
CA LEU A 278 10.20 -0.71 1.66
C LEU A 278 11.05 -1.96 1.47
N GLY A 279 10.41 -3.11 1.49
CA GLY A 279 10.99 -4.41 1.23
C GLY A 279 10.74 -4.89 -0.20
N PRO A 280 10.91 -6.19 -0.46
CA PRO A 280 10.64 -6.77 -1.77
C PRO A 280 9.16 -6.63 -2.15
N HIS A 281 8.91 -6.44 -3.44
CA HIS A 281 7.59 -6.56 -4.03
C HIS A 281 7.57 -7.73 -5.02
N VAL A 282 6.40 -8.33 -5.20
CA VAL A 282 6.17 -9.47 -6.08
C VAL A 282 4.87 -9.28 -6.84
N TYR A 283 4.81 -9.81 -8.05
CA TYR A 283 3.57 -9.87 -8.82
C TYR A 283 3.06 -11.30 -8.84
N PHE A 284 1.75 -11.48 -8.63
CA PHE A 284 1.12 -12.80 -8.65
C PHE A 284 -0.32 -12.73 -9.14
N ARG A 285 -0.89 -13.88 -9.46
CA ARG A 285 -2.32 -14.05 -9.74
C ARG A 285 -2.91 -14.96 -8.68
N ILE A 286 -4.15 -14.72 -8.28
CA ILE A 286 -4.88 -15.59 -7.36
C ILE A 286 -5.46 -16.75 -8.18
N ALA A 287 -5.30 -17.98 -7.68
CA ALA A 287 -5.59 -19.21 -8.42
C ALA A 287 -7.09 -19.43 -8.68
N SER A 288 -7.95 -18.94 -7.78
CA SER A 288 -9.40 -19.09 -7.88
C SER A 288 -10.13 -17.74 -7.89
N PRO A 289 -11.26 -17.62 -8.60
CA PRO A 289 -12.18 -16.50 -8.41
C PRO A 289 -12.62 -16.39 -6.95
N ASP A 290 -12.74 -15.17 -6.45
CA ASP A 290 -13.01 -14.85 -5.04
C ASP A 290 -12.06 -15.56 -4.06
N GLY A 291 -10.85 -15.86 -4.53
CA GLY A 291 -9.84 -16.57 -3.76
C GLY A 291 -9.14 -15.68 -2.74
N PHE A 292 -7.98 -16.16 -2.29
CA PHE A 292 -7.16 -15.48 -1.31
C PHE A 292 -5.68 -15.69 -1.60
N VAL A 293 -4.86 -14.84 -0.99
CA VAL A 293 -3.44 -15.09 -0.81
C VAL A 293 -3.17 -15.25 0.69
N GLU A 294 -2.40 -16.25 1.06
CA GLU A 294 -2.05 -16.54 2.45
C GLU A 294 -0.55 -16.73 2.60
N LEU A 295 0.00 -16.17 3.69
CA LEU A 295 1.40 -16.35 4.08
C LEU A 295 1.53 -17.65 4.89
N ASP A 296 2.26 -18.62 4.36
CA ASP A 296 2.52 -19.88 5.07
C ASP A 296 3.81 -19.80 5.90
N PHE A 297 3.65 -19.66 7.21
CA PHE A 297 4.76 -19.65 8.17
C PHE A 297 5.18 -21.06 8.61
N ASN A 298 4.46 -22.12 8.23
CA ASN A 298 4.77 -23.50 8.59
C ASN A 298 5.69 -24.19 7.57
N ALA A 299 6.03 -23.49 6.48
CA ALA A 299 6.90 -24.02 5.44
C ALA A 299 8.33 -24.30 5.99
N PRO A 300 8.98 -25.40 5.55
CA PRO A 300 10.37 -25.69 5.90
C PRO A 300 11.32 -24.54 5.52
N GLN A 301 12.33 -24.30 6.35
CA GLN A 301 13.35 -23.27 6.14
C GLN A 301 14.70 -23.90 5.81
N ASP A 302 15.37 -23.38 4.78
CA ASP A 302 16.73 -23.82 4.40
C ASP A 302 17.81 -23.10 5.24
N GLU A 303 17.56 -21.83 5.58
CA GLU A 303 18.49 -21.00 6.34
C GLU A 303 18.21 -21.09 7.85
N PRO A 304 19.24 -21.00 8.71
CA PRO A 304 19.05 -21.02 10.15
C PRO A 304 18.35 -19.73 10.62
N PHE A 305 17.27 -19.89 11.37
CA PHE A 305 16.56 -18.80 12.04
C PHE A 305 16.64 -18.92 13.58
N THR A 306 17.62 -19.67 14.10
CA THR A 306 17.78 -19.90 15.54
C THR A 306 17.87 -18.59 16.30
N GLY A 307 17.10 -18.52 17.41
CA GLY A 307 16.96 -17.32 18.26
C GLY A 307 16.04 -16.24 17.71
N TRP A 308 15.44 -16.42 16.52
CA TRP A 308 14.39 -15.54 16.01
C TRP A 308 13.00 -16.11 16.30
N SER A 309 12.11 -15.27 16.79
CA SER A 309 10.66 -15.53 16.89
C SER A 309 9.93 -14.72 15.83
N ILE A 310 9.09 -15.40 15.03
CA ILE A 310 8.28 -14.80 13.98
C ILE A 310 6.81 -15.07 14.31
N GLU A 311 6.05 -14.04 14.64
CA GLU A 311 4.68 -14.15 15.15
C GLU A 311 3.70 -13.37 14.28
N PRO A 312 2.88 -14.03 13.45
CA PRO A 312 1.81 -13.38 12.72
C PRO A 312 0.69 -12.95 13.69
N HIS A 313 0.19 -11.73 13.54
CA HIS A 313 -0.86 -11.18 14.41
C HIS A 313 -2.26 -11.72 14.10
N THR A 314 -2.41 -12.34 12.92
CA THR A 314 -3.65 -12.96 12.47
C THR A 314 -3.34 -14.36 11.94
N THR A 315 -4.09 -15.37 12.41
CA THR A 315 -3.97 -16.77 11.95
C THR A 315 -5.36 -17.28 11.53
N PRO A 316 -5.57 -17.69 10.26
CA PRO A 316 -4.59 -17.71 9.17
C PRO A 316 -4.20 -16.32 8.67
N CYS A 317 -2.96 -16.18 8.20
CA CYS A 317 -2.40 -14.90 7.75
C CYS A 317 -2.77 -14.64 6.29
N ARG A 318 -4.04 -14.23 6.07
CA ARG A 318 -4.73 -14.30 4.76
C ARG A 318 -5.33 -12.97 4.32
N LEU A 319 -5.21 -12.66 3.02
CA LEU A 319 -5.84 -11.52 2.34
C LEU A 319 -6.79 -12.00 1.22
N TYR A 320 -8.03 -11.50 1.19
CA TYR A 320 -9.03 -11.90 0.20
C TYR A 320 -8.95 -11.08 -1.08
N GLN A 321 -9.19 -11.73 -2.22
CA GLN A 321 -9.14 -11.11 -3.55
C GLN A 321 -10.02 -9.87 -3.66
N ARG A 322 -11.22 -9.91 -3.08
CA ARG A 322 -12.17 -8.79 -3.10
C ARG A 322 -11.58 -7.53 -2.47
N ASP A 323 -10.92 -7.66 -1.32
CA ASP A 323 -10.38 -6.52 -0.58
C ASP A 323 -9.12 -5.98 -1.28
N ILE A 324 -8.30 -6.88 -1.85
CA ILE A 324 -7.14 -6.53 -2.67
C ILE A 324 -7.56 -5.75 -3.93
N TYR A 325 -8.65 -6.17 -4.57
CA TYR A 325 -9.14 -5.58 -5.82
C TYR A 325 -9.73 -4.18 -5.61
N ASN A 326 -10.47 -3.99 -4.51
CA ASN A 326 -11.21 -2.76 -4.22
C ASN A 326 -10.36 -1.69 -3.51
N PHE A 327 -9.11 -1.96 -3.13
CA PHE A 327 -8.25 -0.96 -2.49
C PHE A 327 -8.20 0.37 -3.27
N GLY A 328 -8.52 1.47 -2.59
CA GLY A 328 -8.64 2.81 -3.15
C GLY A 328 -10.07 3.24 -3.48
N ASP A 329 -11.06 2.34 -3.34
CA ASP A 329 -12.48 2.69 -3.42
C ASP A 329 -13.00 3.33 -2.13
N LYS A 330 -14.18 3.98 -2.19
CA LYS A 330 -14.78 4.72 -1.08
C LYS A 330 -14.84 3.92 0.24
N ASP A 331 -15.20 2.64 0.15
CA ASP A 331 -15.35 1.75 1.31
C ASP A 331 -14.07 0.96 1.64
N TYR A 332 -13.02 1.07 0.81
CA TYR A 332 -11.78 0.28 0.86
C TYR A 332 -10.56 1.19 0.82
N SER A 333 -10.54 2.19 1.70
CA SER A 333 -9.50 3.22 1.76
C SER A 333 -8.17 2.73 2.35
N LEU A 334 -8.18 1.63 3.11
CA LEU A 334 -7.00 1.00 3.69
C LEU A 334 -6.61 -0.25 2.91
N PRO A 335 -5.32 -0.48 2.64
CA PRO A 335 -4.89 -1.68 1.94
C PRO A 335 -5.02 -2.89 2.88
N PRO A 336 -5.47 -4.06 2.37
CA PRO A 336 -5.53 -5.27 3.18
C PRO A 336 -4.10 -5.69 3.53
N SER A 337 -3.87 -6.03 4.81
CA SER A 337 -2.51 -6.28 5.30
C SER A 337 -2.44 -7.38 6.35
N CYS A 338 -1.30 -8.06 6.35
CA CYS A 338 -0.88 -9.09 7.27
C CYS A 338 0.28 -8.54 8.09
N LEU A 339 0.09 -8.44 9.40
CA LEU A 339 1.08 -7.91 10.32
C LEU A 339 1.81 -9.05 11.03
N VAL A 340 3.14 -8.94 11.10
CA VAL A 340 4.02 -9.98 11.66
C VAL A 340 5.07 -9.31 12.53
N SER A 341 5.17 -9.73 13.79
CA SER A 341 6.26 -9.32 14.67
C SER A 341 7.45 -10.25 14.54
N VAL A 342 8.65 -9.66 14.43
CA VAL A 342 9.91 -10.40 14.38
C VAL A 342 10.81 -9.94 15.52
N TYR A 343 11.14 -10.89 16.41
CA TYR A 343 11.98 -10.69 17.60
C TYR A 343 13.26 -11.50 17.47
N GLY A 344 14.40 -10.89 17.81
CA GLY A 344 15.68 -11.59 17.93
C GLY A 344 16.09 -11.68 19.39
N SER A 345 16.33 -12.88 19.90
CA SER A 345 16.96 -13.09 21.19
C SER A 345 18.46 -12.71 21.15
N PRO A 346 19.13 -12.57 22.31
CA PRO A 346 20.57 -12.26 22.36
C PRO A 346 21.47 -13.27 21.63
N ASP A 347 21.04 -14.53 21.58
CA ASP A 347 21.70 -15.65 20.90
C ASP A 347 21.25 -15.84 19.44
N ALA A 348 20.34 -14.99 18.94
CA ALA A 348 19.87 -15.07 17.56
C ALA A 348 21.02 -14.87 16.56
N VAL A 349 20.96 -15.59 15.44
CA VAL A 349 21.90 -15.40 14.33
C VAL A 349 21.86 -13.94 13.84
N PRO A 350 22.98 -13.36 13.36
CA PRO A 350 23.07 -11.92 13.09
C PRO A 350 22.05 -11.38 12.08
N THR A 351 21.63 -12.22 11.14
CA THR A 351 20.69 -11.88 10.08
C THR A 351 19.69 -13.00 9.94
N LEU A 352 18.40 -12.64 9.95
CA LEU A 352 17.29 -13.51 9.59
C LEU A 352 17.01 -13.36 8.10
N LEU A 353 16.95 -14.50 7.40
CA LEU A 353 16.40 -14.62 6.05
C LEU A 353 15.34 -15.72 6.08
N TYR A 354 14.09 -15.35 6.34
CA TYR A 354 12.98 -16.30 6.53
C TYR A 354 12.11 -16.37 5.27
N SER A 355 11.98 -17.56 4.69
CA SER A 355 11.22 -17.82 3.46
C SER A 355 9.74 -18.08 3.79
N VAL A 356 8.85 -17.32 3.19
CA VAL A 356 7.39 -17.38 3.38
C VAL A 356 6.70 -17.62 2.03
N PRO A 357 6.34 -18.87 1.71
CA PRO A 357 5.57 -19.18 0.50
C PRO A 357 4.18 -18.53 0.53
N LEU A 358 3.71 -18.13 -0.65
CA LEU A 358 2.35 -17.67 -0.87
C LEU A 358 1.45 -18.85 -1.25
N VAL A 359 0.37 -19.05 -0.49
CA VAL A 359 -0.68 -20.03 -0.77
C VAL A 359 -1.86 -19.34 -1.44
N GLY A 360 -2.54 -20.04 -2.35
CA GLY A 360 -3.70 -19.52 -3.08
C GLY A 360 -3.36 -18.72 -4.35
N VAL A 361 -2.08 -18.64 -4.71
CA VAL A 361 -1.60 -18.03 -5.96
C VAL A 361 -1.49 -19.06 -7.09
N ALA A 362 -1.67 -18.63 -8.33
CA ALA A 362 -1.64 -19.49 -9.52
C ALA A 362 -0.22 -20.00 -9.84
N ASP A 363 0.77 -19.12 -9.68
CA ASP A 363 2.19 -19.43 -9.84
C ASP A 363 2.86 -19.35 -8.47
N PRO A 364 3.60 -20.38 -8.02
CA PRO A 364 4.25 -20.37 -6.70
C PRO A 364 5.21 -19.19 -6.55
N VAL A 365 5.06 -18.44 -5.46
CA VAL A 365 5.92 -17.30 -5.11
C VAL A 365 6.32 -17.42 -3.65
N THR A 366 7.58 -17.12 -3.34
CA THR A 366 8.10 -17.14 -1.96
C THR A 366 8.66 -15.77 -1.61
N LEU A 367 8.14 -15.18 -0.55
CA LEU A 367 8.66 -13.94 0.04
C LEU A 367 9.80 -14.24 1.00
N HIS A 368 10.69 -13.27 1.20
CA HIS A 368 11.79 -13.39 2.14
C HIS A 368 11.72 -12.23 3.13
N ILE A 369 11.52 -12.56 4.40
CA ILE A 369 11.60 -11.62 5.51
C ILE A 369 13.08 -11.49 5.88
N HIS A 370 13.63 -10.30 5.66
CA HIS A 370 15.03 -10.01 5.92
C HIS A 370 15.17 -9.01 7.06
N VAL A 371 15.71 -9.46 8.21
CA VAL A 371 15.87 -8.65 9.41
C VAL A 371 17.26 -8.85 9.98
N SER A 372 17.94 -7.77 10.37
CA SER A 372 19.25 -7.83 11.02
C SER A 372 19.13 -7.57 12.51
N ARG A 373 19.93 -8.29 13.31
CA ARG A 373 19.98 -8.12 14.76
C ARG A 373 20.55 -6.75 15.09
N ARG A 374 19.91 -6.04 16.02
CA ARG A 374 20.40 -4.73 16.46
C ARG A 374 21.55 -4.92 17.43
N ASN A 375 22.73 -4.40 17.06
CA ASN A 375 23.83 -4.26 18.02
C ASN A 375 23.57 -2.97 18.81
N THR A 376 22.95 -3.07 19.98
CA THR A 376 23.00 -1.98 20.94
C THR A 376 24.44 -1.87 21.46
N PRO A 377 25.11 -0.70 21.35
CA PRO A 377 26.42 -0.53 21.96
C PRO A 377 26.21 -0.47 23.47
N ILE A 378 26.50 -1.57 24.17
CA ILE A 378 26.67 -1.53 25.61
C ILE A 378 28.02 -0.85 25.84
N ALA A 379 27.97 0.41 26.28
CA ALA A 379 29.14 1.12 26.78
C ALA A 379 29.64 0.42 28.06
N VAL A 380 30.71 -0.38 27.94
CA VAL A 380 31.56 -0.73 29.07
C VAL A 380 33.00 -0.54 28.63
N GLY A 381 33.70 0.36 29.32
CA GLY A 381 35.03 0.81 28.96
C GLY A 381 36.16 -0.12 29.38
N ALA A 382 37.33 0.25 28.84
CA ALA A 382 38.70 0.00 29.29
C ALA A 382 39.38 -1.33 28.91
N ALA A 383 40.22 -1.20 27.86
CA ALA A 383 41.66 -1.51 27.80
C ALA A 383 42.16 -2.94 28.11
N SER A 384 42.79 -3.59 27.13
CA SER A 384 44.26 -3.53 26.93
C SER A 384 44.71 -4.54 25.87
N ALA A 385 45.81 -4.19 25.20
CA ALA A 385 46.41 -4.81 24.03
C ALA A 385 47.02 -6.21 24.26
N GLY A 386 47.12 -7.01 23.19
CA GLY A 386 47.90 -8.26 23.20
C GLY A 386 47.83 -9.09 21.92
N SER A 387 48.61 -8.68 20.91
CA SER A 387 49.07 -9.39 19.70
C SER A 387 48.84 -10.91 19.57
N SER A 388 48.26 -11.34 18.45
CA SER A 388 48.71 -12.54 17.71
C SER A 388 48.30 -12.47 16.24
N THR A 389 49.27 -12.33 15.34
CA THR A 389 49.09 -12.43 13.89
C THR A 389 49.62 -13.77 13.40
N GLN A 390 48.73 -14.65 12.97
CA GLN A 390 48.79 -15.32 11.65
C GLN A 390 47.64 -16.32 11.50
N SER A 391 46.68 -16.01 10.62
CA SER A 391 46.28 -16.90 9.52
C SER A 391 45.13 -16.28 8.70
N VAL A 392 45.54 -15.65 7.58
CA VAL A 392 44.85 -15.43 6.29
C VAL A 392 43.38 -15.85 6.18
N LYS A 393 42.49 -14.85 6.02
CA LYS A 393 41.29 -14.96 5.15
C LYS A 393 41.14 -13.64 4.39
N ARG A 394 41.34 -13.72 3.07
CA ARG A 394 41.43 -12.58 2.13
C ARG A 394 40.19 -11.67 2.24
N GLU A 395 40.40 -10.40 2.58
CA GLU A 395 39.45 -9.32 2.35
C GLU A 395 39.14 -9.21 0.86
N ARG A 396 37.86 -9.15 0.49
CA ARG A 396 37.45 -8.73 -0.85
C ARG A 396 37.85 -7.26 -1.02
N GLY A 397 38.94 -7.02 -1.73
CA GLY A 397 39.38 -5.68 -2.10
C GLY A 397 38.32 -4.95 -2.93
N PHE A 398 38.10 -3.67 -2.63
CA PHE A 398 37.25 -2.78 -3.41
C PHE A 398 37.71 -2.75 -4.88
N ASP A 399 36.86 -3.20 -5.81
CA ASP A 399 37.16 -3.20 -7.24
C ASP A 399 36.75 -1.87 -7.89
N ILE A 400 37.74 -0.99 -8.03
CA ILE A 400 37.56 0.34 -8.63
C ILE A 400 37.07 0.29 -10.08
N LYS A 401 37.41 -0.76 -10.85
CA LYS A 401 36.95 -0.87 -12.24
C LYS A 401 35.45 -1.12 -12.28
N THR A 402 34.97 -2.02 -11.43
CA THR A 402 33.55 -2.29 -11.25
C THR A 402 32.80 -1.04 -10.75
N ALA A 403 33.39 -0.27 -9.83
CA ALA A 403 32.78 0.98 -9.36
C ALA A 403 32.64 2.03 -10.47
N LYS A 404 33.69 2.27 -11.28
CA LYS A 404 33.64 3.18 -12.45
C LYS A 404 32.57 2.75 -13.46
N GLN A 405 32.43 1.45 -13.71
CA GLN A 405 31.42 0.92 -14.62
C GLN A 405 30.00 1.15 -14.10
N LYS A 406 29.75 0.88 -12.82
CA LYS A 406 28.45 1.13 -12.18
C LYS A 406 28.05 2.61 -12.23
N ILE A 407 28.99 3.53 -11.96
CA ILE A 407 28.75 4.99 -12.07
C ILE A 407 28.38 5.37 -13.51
N LYS A 408 29.14 4.88 -14.50
CA LYS A 408 28.87 5.12 -15.93
C LYS A 408 27.50 4.56 -16.33
N GLN A 409 27.14 3.37 -15.86
CA GLN A 409 25.87 2.73 -16.17
C GLN A 409 24.69 3.55 -15.66
N VAL A 410 24.75 4.03 -14.42
CA VAL A 410 23.72 4.92 -13.86
C VAL A 410 23.58 6.21 -14.67
N MET A 411 24.68 6.80 -15.13
CA MET A 411 24.60 8.00 -15.98
C MET A 411 23.89 7.74 -17.32
N ILE A 412 24.05 6.55 -17.90
CA ILE A 412 23.43 6.17 -19.18
C ILE A 412 21.95 5.85 -19.02
N GLU A 413 21.60 5.03 -18.01
CA GLU A 413 20.22 4.60 -17.76
C GLU A 413 19.27 5.76 -17.44
N ASN A 414 19.83 6.85 -16.92
CA ASN A 414 19.07 8.03 -16.51
C ASN A 414 19.33 9.23 -17.44
N HIS A 415 19.95 8.99 -18.60
CA HIS A 415 20.38 10.02 -19.53
C HIS A 415 19.23 10.93 -19.96
N SER A 416 18.09 10.36 -20.38
CA SER A 416 16.92 11.12 -20.83
C SER A 416 16.31 11.95 -19.71
N ASP A 417 16.08 11.34 -18.55
CA ASP A 417 15.51 12.02 -17.38
C ASP A 417 16.40 13.19 -16.92
N PHE A 418 17.72 12.98 -16.88
CA PHE A 418 18.65 14.03 -16.48
C PHE A 418 18.86 15.08 -17.58
N ALA A 419 18.87 14.70 -18.85
CA ALA A 419 18.99 15.65 -19.94
C ALA A 419 17.81 16.64 -19.92
N ASP A 420 16.58 16.15 -19.80
CA ASP A 420 15.36 16.97 -19.79
C ASP A 420 15.31 17.90 -18.56
N ILE A 421 15.66 17.40 -17.37
CA ILE A 421 15.67 18.20 -16.14
C ILE A 421 16.75 19.29 -16.17
N LEU A 422 17.91 18.99 -16.77
CA LEU A 422 19.07 19.87 -16.74
C LEU A 422 19.14 20.81 -17.95
N GLU A 423 18.33 20.59 -19.00
CA GLU A 423 18.36 21.33 -20.27
C GLU A 423 18.19 22.84 -20.06
N SER A 424 17.25 23.24 -19.21
CA SER A 424 16.91 24.64 -18.95
C SER A 424 18.00 25.41 -18.17
N SER A 425 18.92 24.71 -17.51
CA SER A 425 19.96 25.29 -16.64
C SER A 425 21.39 24.93 -17.08
N LEU A 426 21.58 24.39 -18.29
CA LEU A 426 22.89 23.91 -18.78
C LEU A 426 24.02 24.95 -18.66
N LYS A 427 23.70 26.24 -18.88
CA LYS A 427 24.69 27.31 -18.80
C LYS A 427 25.15 27.60 -17.37
N GLU A 428 24.23 27.53 -16.40
CA GLU A 428 24.53 27.71 -14.98
C GLU A 428 25.29 26.50 -14.43
N ILE A 429 24.85 25.29 -14.80
CA ILE A 429 25.52 24.03 -14.50
C ILE A 429 26.96 24.05 -15.01
N ALA A 430 27.16 24.42 -16.28
CA ALA A 430 28.48 24.41 -16.88
C ALA A 430 29.42 25.44 -16.24
N ASN A 431 28.92 26.59 -15.77
CA ASN A 431 29.70 27.55 -15.00
C ASN A 431 30.15 26.96 -13.65
N LYS A 432 29.22 26.33 -12.91
CA LYS A 432 29.55 25.67 -11.63
C LYS A 432 30.51 24.50 -11.78
N LEU A 433 30.35 23.70 -12.83
CA LEU A 433 31.26 22.59 -13.13
C LEU A 433 32.63 23.07 -13.62
N PHE A 434 32.70 24.24 -14.27
CA PHE A 434 33.98 24.86 -14.63
C PHE A 434 34.71 25.39 -13.40
N GLU A 435 33.99 26.04 -12.48
CA GLU A 435 34.52 26.44 -11.15
C GLU A 435 35.06 25.22 -10.38
N ALA A 436 34.34 24.09 -10.44
CA ALA A 436 34.76 22.82 -9.84
C ALA A 436 35.89 22.10 -10.60
N LYS A 437 36.34 22.64 -11.74
CA LYS A 437 37.37 22.07 -12.65
C LYS A 437 37.01 20.69 -13.21
N ILE A 438 35.72 20.43 -13.41
CA ILE A 438 35.22 19.18 -13.99
C ILE A 438 35.05 19.29 -15.52
N VAL A 439 34.71 20.49 -16.01
CA VAL A 439 34.57 20.75 -17.45
C VAL A 439 35.60 21.77 -17.93
N THR A 440 35.93 21.74 -19.22
CA THR A 440 36.87 22.68 -19.83
C THR A 440 36.18 23.99 -20.21
N GLN A 441 36.96 25.05 -20.48
CA GLN A 441 36.43 26.33 -20.94
C GLN A 441 35.64 26.20 -22.26
N GLN A 442 35.95 25.20 -23.09
CA GLN A 442 35.21 24.92 -24.31
C GLN A 442 33.79 24.43 -24.00
N VAL A 443 33.65 23.47 -23.09
CA VAL A 443 32.35 22.93 -22.65
C VAL A 443 31.55 23.97 -21.87
N GLN A 444 32.21 24.85 -21.12
CA GLN A 444 31.56 25.98 -20.46
C GLN A 444 30.91 26.96 -21.46
N ARG A 445 31.60 27.26 -22.58
CA ARG A 445 31.12 28.23 -23.58
C ARG A 445 29.98 27.70 -24.45
N SER A 446 29.93 26.39 -24.68
CA SER A 446 28.88 25.73 -25.44
C SER A 446 28.48 24.42 -24.75
N PRO A 447 27.65 24.51 -23.68
CA PRO A 447 27.33 23.35 -22.88
C PRO A 447 26.24 22.51 -23.51
N THR A 448 26.49 21.21 -23.59
CA THR A 448 25.47 20.18 -23.80
C THR A 448 25.59 19.17 -22.65
N TYR A 449 24.49 18.49 -22.32
CA TYR A 449 24.52 17.43 -21.31
C TYR A 449 25.59 16.38 -21.64
N ASP A 450 25.67 15.94 -22.90
CA ASP A 450 26.66 14.97 -23.36
C ASP A 450 28.10 15.45 -23.18
N ALA A 451 28.39 16.72 -23.49
CA ALA A 451 29.73 17.27 -23.33
C ALA A 451 30.14 17.37 -21.85
N ILE A 452 29.18 17.68 -20.98
CA ILE A 452 29.36 17.73 -19.52
C ILE A 452 29.59 16.31 -18.96
N ALA A 453 28.71 15.35 -19.31
CA ALA A 453 28.80 13.97 -18.88
C ALA A 453 30.10 13.32 -19.37
N TYR A 454 30.49 13.55 -20.63
CA TYR A 454 31.75 13.07 -21.19
C TYR A 454 32.96 13.62 -20.43
N SER A 455 32.98 14.92 -20.12
CA SER A 455 34.08 15.54 -19.37
C SER A 455 34.22 14.95 -17.96
N PHE A 456 33.10 14.75 -17.27
CA PHE A 456 33.08 14.09 -15.96
C PHE A 456 33.63 12.66 -16.03
N LEU A 457 33.13 11.85 -16.97
CA LEU A 457 33.55 10.45 -17.14
C LEU A 457 35.01 10.31 -17.59
N ALA A 458 35.51 11.25 -18.41
CA ALA A 458 36.90 11.25 -18.85
C ALA A 458 37.86 11.44 -17.67
N ILE A 459 37.58 12.39 -16.78
CA ILE A 459 38.37 12.60 -15.55
C ILE A 459 38.23 11.41 -14.61
N MET A 460 37.01 10.87 -14.46
CA MET A 460 36.74 9.68 -13.63
C MET A 460 37.62 8.48 -14.03
N ASN A 461 37.86 8.28 -15.33
CA ASN A 461 38.67 7.18 -15.82
C ASN A 461 40.14 7.25 -15.39
N LEU A 462 40.65 8.43 -15.02
CA LEU A 462 42.04 8.65 -14.61
C LEU A 462 42.33 8.25 -13.15
N PHE A 463 41.31 7.99 -12.32
CA PHE A 463 41.52 7.73 -10.89
C PHE A 463 41.75 6.26 -10.57
N ASP A 464 42.83 5.93 -9.88
CA ASP A 464 43.14 4.55 -9.46
C ASP A 464 42.83 4.27 -7.98
N SER A 465 42.35 5.27 -7.24
CA SER A 465 42.01 5.15 -5.82
C SER A 465 40.52 5.38 -5.55
N LYS A 466 40.02 4.70 -4.50
CA LYS A 466 38.66 4.88 -3.96
C LYS A 466 38.39 6.35 -3.59
N SER A 467 39.34 6.96 -2.88
CA SER A 467 39.20 8.31 -2.34
C SER A 467 39.16 9.37 -3.44
N ASP A 468 39.95 9.23 -4.50
CA ASP A 468 39.94 10.18 -5.61
C ASP A 468 38.62 10.08 -6.41
N LEU A 469 38.10 8.86 -6.58
CA LEU A 469 36.82 8.62 -7.22
C LEU A 469 35.65 9.21 -6.42
N GLU A 470 35.60 8.98 -5.10
CA GLU A 470 34.62 9.59 -4.19
C GLU A 470 34.68 11.11 -4.26
N LYS A 471 35.89 11.68 -4.15
CA LYS A 471 36.09 13.13 -4.17
C LYS A 471 35.64 13.76 -5.49
N HIS A 472 35.86 13.09 -6.62
CA HIS A 472 35.40 13.56 -7.92
C HIS A 472 33.88 13.50 -8.05
N CYS A 473 33.25 12.40 -7.63
CA CYS A 473 31.79 12.25 -7.62
C CYS A 473 31.13 13.28 -6.70
N VAL A 474 31.64 13.48 -5.49
CA VAL A 474 31.11 14.47 -4.54
C VAL A 474 31.21 15.88 -5.12
N LYS A 475 32.35 16.25 -5.71
CA LYS A 475 32.51 17.56 -6.36
C LYS A 475 31.51 17.79 -7.50
N TYR A 476 31.25 16.76 -8.30
CA TYR A 476 30.26 16.83 -9.38
C TYR A 476 28.86 17.07 -8.82
N LEU A 477 28.45 16.28 -7.82
CA LEU A 477 27.14 16.39 -7.20
C LEU A 477 26.96 17.72 -6.47
N GLU A 478 27.98 18.20 -5.75
CA GLU A 478 27.94 19.49 -5.07
C GLU A 478 27.86 20.67 -6.06
N ALA A 479 28.58 20.60 -7.17
CA ALA A 479 28.49 21.62 -8.21
C ALA A 479 27.08 21.68 -8.82
N LEU A 480 26.45 20.53 -9.07
CA LEU A 480 25.06 20.47 -9.52
C LEU A 480 24.11 21.00 -8.43
N SER A 481 24.22 20.53 -7.19
CA SER A 481 23.39 21.00 -6.07
C SER A 481 23.50 22.51 -5.85
N SER A 482 24.66 23.12 -6.11
CA SER A 482 24.86 24.56 -5.94
C SER A 482 24.09 25.46 -6.91
N VAL A 483 23.53 24.90 -8.00
CA VAL A 483 22.64 25.62 -8.92
C VAL A 483 21.25 25.81 -8.29
N GLY A 484 20.83 24.89 -7.42
CA GLY A 484 19.53 24.94 -6.75
C GLY A 484 18.35 24.45 -7.61
N GLY A 485 17.15 24.44 -7.02
CA GLY A 485 15.91 24.13 -7.72
C GLY A 485 15.85 22.70 -8.27
N GLN A 486 15.42 22.55 -9.53
CA GLN A 486 15.30 21.24 -10.18
C GLN A 486 16.65 20.53 -10.36
N VAL A 487 17.73 21.30 -10.51
CA VAL A 487 19.10 20.77 -10.64
C VAL A 487 19.58 20.17 -9.31
N GLU A 488 19.22 20.77 -8.18
CA GLU A 488 19.54 20.22 -6.86
C GLU A 488 18.79 18.92 -6.59
N PHE A 489 17.51 18.86 -6.96
CA PHE A 489 16.74 17.62 -6.91
C PHE A 489 17.37 16.52 -7.77
N ALA A 490 17.77 16.84 -9.00
CA ALA A 490 18.46 15.90 -9.88
C ALA A 490 19.80 15.42 -9.29
N ALA A 491 20.58 16.31 -8.68
CA ALA A 491 21.84 15.96 -8.03
C ALA A 491 21.64 14.99 -6.85
N ASN A 492 20.60 15.20 -6.03
CA ASN A 492 20.28 14.31 -4.92
C ASN A 492 19.79 12.94 -5.41
N LEU A 493 18.95 12.91 -6.44
CA LEU A 493 18.51 11.66 -7.06
C LEU A 493 19.69 10.87 -7.67
N LEU A 494 20.62 11.55 -8.34
CA LEU A 494 21.82 10.93 -8.89
C LEU A 494 22.71 10.34 -7.78
N ARG A 495 22.85 11.05 -6.65
CA ARG A 495 23.57 10.59 -5.47
C ARG A 495 22.98 9.30 -4.90
N GLU A 496 21.66 9.23 -4.77
CA GLU A 496 20.95 8.02 -4.31
C GLU A 496 21.16 6.85 -5.27
N LYS A 497 21.00 7.09 -6.58
CA LYS A 497 21.19 6.06 -7.61
C LYS A 497 22.64 5.53 -7.64
N TRP A 498 23.65 6.40 -7.50
CA TRP A 498 25.04 5.96 -7.37
C TRP A 498 25.28 5.18 -6.07
N THR A 499 24.76 5.64 -4.93
CA THR A 499 24.92 4.95 -3.64
C THR A 499 24.30 3.55 -3.68
N ALA A 500 23.12 3.41 -4.27
CA ALA A 500 22.43 2.14 -4.44
C ALA A 500 23.18 1.20 -5.41
N ALA A 501 23.58 1.71 -6.59
CA ALA A 501 24.30 0.89 -7.57
C ALA A 501 25.62 0.35 -7.01
N LEU A 502 26.29 1.13 -6.16
CA LEU A 502 27.54 0.77 -5.52
C LEU A 502 27.36 0.01 -4.20
N GLU A 503 26.13 -0.31 -3.79
CA GLU A 503 25.84 -1.04 -2.54
C GLU A 503 26.47 -0.35 -1.30
N GLY A 504 26.57 0.98 -1.31
CA GLY A 504 27.21 1.75 -0.24
C GLY A 504 28.74 1.60 -0.16
N THR A 505 29.41 0.98 -1.13
CA THR A 505 30.88 0.85 -1.13
C THR A 505 31.60 2.19 -1.28
N LEU A 506 30.99 3.18 -1.94
CA LEU A 506 31.46 4.58 -1.95
C LEU A 506 30.52 5.45 -1.11
N GLN A 507 31.09 6.34 -0.31
CA GLN A 507 30.35 7.29 0.50
C GLN A 507 30.40 8.68 -0.15
N PHE A 508 29.23 9.20 -0.49
CA PHE A 508 29.07 10.53 -1.10
C PHE A 508 28.48 11.52 -0.09
N GLU A 509 29.12 11.68 1.07
CA GLU A 509 28.66 12.61 2.12
C GLU A 509 28.69 14.07 1.64
N GLN A 510 27.71 14.87 2.05
CA GLN A 510 27.64 16.30 1.75
C GLN A 510 28.58 17.09 2.68
N SER A 511 29.33 18.05 2.11
CA SER A 511 30.07 19.02 2.91
C SER A 511 29.11 19.95 3.66
N VAL A 512 28.68 19.60 4.88
CA VAL A 512 27.87 20.51 5.71
C VAL A 512 28.75 21.68 6.16
N LYS A 513 28.56 22.85 5.52
CA LYS A 513 29.05 24.13 6.05
C LYS A 513 28.22 24.47 7.29
N ARG A 514 28.76 24.18 8.48
CA ARG A 514 28.22 24.71 9.73
C ARG A 514 28.35 26.22 9.71
N VAL A 515 27.22 26.91 9.66
CA VAL A 515 27.12 28.29 10.15
C VAL A 515 26.76 28.12 11.63
N ASP A 516 27.74 28.41 12.50
CA ASP A 516 27.54 28.46 13.93
C ASP A 516 26.70 29.70 14.26
N ASP A 517 25.40 29.52 14.45
CA ASP A 517 24.55 30.56 15.04
C ASP A 517 24.57 30.42 16.57
N ASN A 518 25.50 31.14 17.18
CA ASN A 518 25.36 31.65 18.53
C ASN A 518 24.50 32.94 18.46
N ILE A 519 23.32 32.93 19.09
CA ILE A 519 22.77 33.97 20.01
C ILE A 519 21.54 33.37 20.71
#